data_AF-A0AB37UQX1-F1
#
_entry.id   AF-A0AB37UQX1-F1
#
_cell.length_a   1.000
_cell.length_b   1.000
_cell.length_c   1.000
_cell.angle_alpha   90.00
_cell.angle_beta   90.00
_cell.angle_gamma   90.00
#
_symmetry.space_group_name_H-M   'P 1'
#
loop_
_entity.id
_entity.type
_entity.pdbx_description
1 polymer ?
#
loop_
_entity_poly.entity_id
_entity_poly.type
_entity_poly.pdbx_seq_one_letter_code
_entity_poly.pdbx_strand_id
1 'polypeptide(L)'
;MQDRQFRETDEIYESLMALSNQALTSNHYEAAYHMLTAAMHYASDLGDEQYLARVEQEAKAQRNWIDSHTPEHRLSTQSVNKHHGKNLYDMLA
;
A
#
# COMPACT_ATOMS: atom_id res chain seq x y z
N MET A 1 6.08 32.94 11.89
CA MET A 1 7.26 32.09 12.20
C MET A 1 6.97 31.45 13.54
N GLN A 2 6.99 30.11 13.59
CA GLN A 2 6.59 29.22 14.70
C GLN A 2 5.06 29.23 14.92
N ASP A 3 4.33 28.11 14.83
CA ASP A 3 4.66 26.80 15.36
C ASP A 3 4.56 25.66 14.33
N ARG A 4 5.61 24.84 14.30
CA ARG A 4 5.55 23.46 13.81
C ARG A 4 4.53 22.74 14.68
N GLN A 5 3.29 22.65 14.20
CA GLN A 5 2.32 21.68 14.73
C GLN A 5 3.02 20.33 14.77
N PHE A 6 3.15 19.76 15.98
CA PHE A 6 3.23 18.33 16.13
C PHE A 6 2.12 17.77 15.23
N ARG A 7 2.49 17.12 14.13
CA ARG A 7 1.50 16.40 13.33
C ARG A 7 0.96 15.34 14.28
N GLU A 8 -0.23 15.58 14.83
CA GLU A 8 -1.05 14.48 15.34
C GLU A 8 -1.05 13.47 14.21
N THR A 9 -0.53 12.29 14.51
CA THR A 9 -0.47 11.21 13.56
C THR A 9 -1.90 11.01 13.04
N ASP A 10 -2.10 11.17 11.73
CA ASP A 10 -3.45 11.15 11.18
C ASP A 10 -4.05 9.76 11.37
N GLU A 11 -5.03 9.65 12.27
CA GLU A 11 -5.59 8.39 12.74
C GLU A 11 -6.19 7.58 11.59
N ILE A 12 -6.75 8.25 10.57
CA ILE A 12 -7.33 7.57 9.40
C ILE A 12 -6.20 6.95 8.58
N TYR A 13 -5.18 7.73 8.24
CA TYR A 13 -4.05 7.25 7.44
C TYR A 13 -3.35 6.07 8.12
N GLU A 14 -3.01 6.18 9.40
CA GLU A 14 -2.33 5.08 10.10
C GLU A 14 -3.21 3.86 10.27
N SER A 15 -4.51 4.04 10.51
CA SER A 15 -5.44 2.90 10.60
C SER A 15 -5.49 2.13 9.30
N LEU A 16 -5.52 2.82 8.15
CA LEU A 16 -5.50 2.19 6.84
C LEU A 16 -4.18 1.44 6.59
N MET A 17 -3.04 2.04 6.95
CA MET A 17 -1.73 1.39 6.83
C MET A 17 -1.63 0.14 7.73
N ALA A 18 -2.10 0.24 8.98
CA ALA A 18 -2.09 -0.88 9.93
C ALA A 18 -3.01 -2.02 9.49
N LEU A 19 -4.23 -1.70 9.05
CA LEU A 19 -5.18 -2.69 8.53
C LEU A 19 -4.65 -3.37 7.27
N SER A 20 -3.99 -2.62 6.38
CA SER A 20 -3.37 -3.19 5.18
C SER A 20 -2.34 -4.25 5.55
N ASN A 21 -1.44 -3.94 6.48
CA ASN A 21 -0.44 -4.90 6.96
C ASN A 21 -1.07 -6.12 7.67
N GLN A 22 -2.12 -5.90 8.47
CA GLN A 22 -2.87 -6.99 9.08
C GLN A 22 -3.52 -7.92 8.04
N ALA A 23 -4.12 -7.35 6.99
CA ALA A 23 -4.70 -8.11 5.90
C ALA A 23 -3.63 -8.91 5.12
N LEU A 24 -2.46 -8.30 4.86
CA LEU A 24 -1.33 -8.94 4.19
C LEU A 24 -0.86 -10.18 4.97
N THR A 25 -0.59 -10.00 6.27
CA THR A 25 -0.12 -11.07 7.16
C THR A 25 -1.17 -12.17 7.38
N SER A 26 -2.45 -11.85 7.18
CA SER A 26 -3.57 -12.80 7.19
C SER A 26 -3.86 -13.44 5.82
N ASN A 27 -3.02 -13.19 4.82
CA ASN A 27 -3.15 -13.66 3.43
C ASN A 27 -4.40 -13.14 2.69
N HIS A 28 -4.97 -12.02 3.12
CA HIS A 28 -6.05 -11.31 2.43
C HIS A 28 -5.47 -10.22 1.52
N TYR A 29 -4.73 -10.62 0.48
CA TYR A 29 -3.87 -9.74 -0.31
C TYR A 29 -4.60 -8.61 -1.06
N GLU A 30 -5.80 -8.87 -1.56
CA GLU A 30 -6.62 -7.84 -2.22
C GLU A 30 -7.17 -6.82 -1.23
N ALA A 31 -7.54 -7.26 -0.03
CA ALA A 31 -7.98 -6.36 1.02
C ALA A 31 -6.80 -5.46 1.45
N ALA A 32 -5.60 -6.05 1.60
CA ALA A 32 -4.38 -5.31 1.90
C ALA A 32 -4.11 -4.23 0.83
N TYR A 33 -4.20 -4.60 -0.44
CA TYR A 33 -4.06 -3.67 -1.57
C TYR A 33 -5.09 -2.53 -1.54
N HIS A 34 -6.38 -2.84 -1.33
CA HIS A 34 -7.42 -1.82 -1.31
C HIS A 34 -7.32 -0.87 -0.11
N MET A 35 -6.84 -1.35 1.04
CA MET A 35 -6.54 -0.50 2.20
C MET A 35 -5.38 0.46 1.91
N LEU A 36 -4.31 -0.01 1.25
CA LEU A 36 -3.23 0.87 0.77
C LEU A 36 -3.71 1.89 -0.27
N THR A 37 -4.60 1.47 -1.17
CA THR A 37 -5.21 2.37 -2.16
C THR A 37 -6.04 3.47 -1.47
N ALA A 38 -6.79 3.11 -0.42
CA ALA A 38 -7.51 4.10 0.39
C ALA A 38 -6.55 5.07 1.10
N ALA A 39 -5.43 4.57 1.65
CA ALA A 39 -4.40 5.41 2.28
C ALA A 39 -3.75 6.37 1.26
N MET A 40 -3.51 5.91 0.03
CA MET A 40 -3.00 6.75 -1.07
C MET A 40 -3.96 7.90 -1.39
N HIS A 41 -5.25 7.60 -1.58
CA HIS A 41 -6.25 8.63 -1.87
C HIS A 41 -6.32 9.64 -0.72
N TYR A 42 -6.32 9.16 0.52
CA TYR A 42 -6.30 10.02 1.70
C TYR A 42 -5.09 10.96 1.72
N ALA A 43 -3.89 10.42 1.49
CA ALA A 43 -2.66 11.20 1.42
C ALA A 43 -2.66 12.22 0.26
N SER A 44 -3.23 11.83 -0.88
CA SER A 44 -3.39 12.69 -2.05
C SER A 44 -4.35 13.86 -1.77
N ASP A 45 -5.47 13.59 -1.09
CA ASP A 45 -6.45 14.61 -0.72
C ASP A 45 -5.86 15.64 0.26
N LEU A 46 -4.96 15.19 1.14
CA LEU A 46 -4.20 16.07 2.04
C LEU A 46 -3.03 16.81 1.35
N GLY A 47 -2.61 16.36 0.16
CA GLY A 47 -1.39 16.83 -0.48
C GLY A 47 -0.12 16.49 0.31
N ASP A 48 -0.12 15.42 1.11
CA ASP A 48 1.03 15.04 1.94
C ASP A 48 1.97 14.07 1.20
N GLU A 49 3.02 14.62 0.61
CA GLU A 49 4.05 13.86 -0.12
C GLU A 49 4.76 12.81 0.74
N GLN A 50 4.85 13.01 2.06
CA GLN A 50 5.50 12.03 2.95
C GLN A 50 4.63 10.78 3.12
N TYR A 51 3.31 10.96 3.22
CA TYR A 51 2.37 9.85 3.26
C TYR A 51 2.32 9.11 1.93
N LEU A 52 2.32 9.84 0.80
CA LEU A 52 2.40 9.22 -0.53
C LEU A 52 3.66 8.37 -0.69
N ALA A 53 4.84 8.90 -0.31
CA ALA A 53 6.09 8.16 -0.37
C ALA A 53 6.09 6.90 0.51
N ARG A 54 5.43 6.94 1.68
CA ARG A 54 5.30 5.78 2.56
C ARG A 54 4.34 4.73 1.97
N VAL A 55 3.25 5.14 1.32
CA VAL A 55 2.36 4.22 0.60
C VAL A 55 3.09 3.51 -0.55
N GLU A 56 3.88 4.25 -1.33
CA GLU A 56 4.72 3.68 -2.40
C GLU A 56 5.69 2.62 -1.86
N GLN A 57 6.39 2.92 -0.76
CA GLN A 57 7.32 1.98 -0.12
C GLN A 57 6.60 0.71 0.34
N GLU A 58 5.45 0.86 0.98
CA GLU A 58 4.67 -0.27 1.48
C GLU A 58 4.09 -1.09 0.33
N ALA A 59 3.59 -0.47 -0.74
CA ALA A 59 3.13 -1.14 -1.95
C ALA A 59 4.23 -2.05 -2.55
N LYS A 60 5.47 -1.54 -2.64
CA LYS A 60 6.63 -2.33 -3.08
C LYS A 60 6.93 -3.49 -2.12
N ALA A 61 6.84 -3.26 -0.82
CA ALA A 61 7.06 -4.29 0.19
C ALA A 61 6.01 -5.42 0.11
N GLN A 62 4.72 -5.09 0.00
CA GLN A 62 3.64 -6.07 -0.13
C GLN A 62 3.78 -6.91 -1.39
N ARG A 63 4.09 -6.27 -2.52
CA ARG A 63 4.36 -6.96 -3.78
C ARG A 63 5.51 -7.95 -3.64
N ASN A 64 6.65 -7.52 -3.09
CA ASN A 64 7.82 -8.38 -2.87
C ASN A 64 7.50 -9.55 -1.92
N TRP A 65 6.65 -9.31 -0.92
CA TRP A 65 6.18 -10.34 0.00
C TRP A 65 5.33 -11.40 -0.72
N ILE A 66 4.36 -10.96 -1.52
CA ILE A 66 3.51 -11.85 -2.33
C ILE A 66 4.36 -12.64 -3.32
N ASP A 67 5.31 -12.00 -4.01
CA ASP A 67 6.20 -12.64 -4.97
C ASP A 67 7.04 -13.76 -4.34
N SER A 68 7.47 -13.58 -3.09
CA SER A 68 8.30 -14.56 -2.38
C SER A 68 7.50 -15.68 -1.70
N HIS A 69 6.26 -15.40 -1.26
CA HIS A 69 5.49 -16.34 -0.41
C HIS A 69 4.37 -17.03 -1.16
N THR A 70 3.80 -16.36 -2.17
CA THR A 70 2.69 -16.87 -2.97
C THR A 70 2.91 -16.55 -4.46
N PRO A 71 3.97 -17.08 -5.10
CA PRO A 71 4.33 -16.75 -6.47
C PRO A 71 3.25 -17.05 -7.52
N GLU A 72 2.34 -17.99 -7.24
CA GLU A 72 1.19 -18.32 -8.11
C GLU A 72 -0.07 -17.47 -7.81
N HIS A 73 -0.03 -16.58 -6.82
CA HIS A 73 -1.15 -15.69 -6.51
C HIS A 73 -1.34 -14.67 -7.64
N ARG A 74 -2.59 -14.29 -7.93
CA ARG A 74 -2.89 -13.38 -9.07
C ARG A 74 -2.27 -11.98 -8.96
N LEU A 75 -1.91 -11.55 -7.75
CA LEU A 75 -1.25 -10.26 -7.51
C LEU A 75 0.28 -10.35 -7.55
N SER A 76 0.85 -11.55 -7.66
CA SER A 76 2.30 -11.69 -7.84
C SER A 76 2.72 -11.17 -9.22
N THR A 77 3.91 -10.59 -9.30
CA THR A 77 4.58 -10.20 -10.54
C THR A 77 4.64 -11.38 -11.52
N GLN A 78 4.93 -12.58 -11.02
CA GLN A 78 5.02 -13.79 -11.86
C GLN A 78 3.69 -14.10 -12.55
N SER A 79 2.59 -14.12 -11.81
CA SER A 79 1.26 -14.40 -12.37
C SER A 79 0.79 -13.31 -13.31
N VAL A 80 1.01 -12.04 -12.95
CA VAL A 80 0.65 -10.89 -13.80
C VAL A 80 1.38 -10.95 -15.14
N ASN A 81 2.69 -11.20 -15.14
CA ASN A 81 3.49 -11.31 -16.37
C ASN A 81 3.03 -12.49 -17.24
N LYS A 82 2.72 -13.64 -16.64
CA LYS A 82 2.20 -14.83 -17.34
C LYS A 82 0.89 -14.54 -18.08
N HIS A 83 0.08 -13.63 -17.54
CA HIS A 83 -1.20 -13.23 -18.13
C HIS A 83 -1.15 -11.89 -18.89
N HIS A 84 0.03 -11.33 -19.14
CA HIS A 84 0.23 -10.03 -19.81
C HIS A 84 -0.57 -8.88 -19.17
N GLY A 85 -0.80 -8.94 -17.85
CA GLY A 85 -1.49 -7.90 -17.08
C GLY A 85 -0.55 -6.78 -16.62
N LYS A 86 -1.12 -5.72 -16.04
CA LYS A 86 -0.38 -4.76 -15.20
C LYS A 86 -0.51 -5.17 -13.74
N ASN A 87 0.57 -5.05 -12.95
CA ASN A 87 0.47 -5.36 -11.53
C ASN A 87 -0.29 -4.22 -10.84
N LEU A 88 -1.28 -4.54 -10.01
CA LEU A 88 -2.08 -3.53 -9.34
C LEU A 88 -1.22 -2.61 -8.45
N TYR A 89 -0.12 -3.13 -7.90
CA TYR A 89 0.83 -2.33 -7.10
C TYR A 89 1.60 -1.30 -7.95
N ASP A 90 1.70 -1.46 -9.27
CA ASP A 90 2.33 -0.45 -10.15
C ASP A 90 1.48 0.84 -10.23
N MET A 91 0.23 0.82 -9.77
CA MET A 91 -0.62 2.03 -9.68
C MET A 91 -0.38 2.82 -8.39
N LEU A 92 0.31 2.24 -7.41
CA LEU A 92 0.57 2.84 -6.10
C LEU A 92 2.05 3.26 -5.93
N ALA A 93 2.88 3.05 -6.96
CA ALA A 93 4.34 3.14 -6.90
C ALA A 93 4.95 3.95 -8.04
#